data_AF-A0A820YNQ6-F1
#
_entry.id   AF-A0A820YNQ6-F1
#
_cell.length_a   1.000
_cell.length_b   1.000
_cell.length_c   1.000
_cell.angle_alpha   90.00
_cell.angle_beta   90.00
_cell.angle_gamma   90.00
#
_symmetry.space_group_name_H-M   'P 1'
#
loop_
_entity.id
_entity.type
_entity.pdbx_description
1 polymer ?
#
loop_
_entity_poly.entity_id
_entity_poly.type
_entity_poly.pdbx_seq_one_letter_code
_entity_poly.pdbx_strand_id
1 'polypeptide(L)'
;VPLIEKALAKLNGSYESIIAGRCCEGLSTVTGSPCDTLILGRTNNPDDKNVDLDKLWMKLLRAHSQRFLMCAMCSNNLIAKQEFKNCGLLNIHAYSLQDVKQSNDGKYRLIKL
;
A
#
# COMPACT_ATOMS: atom_id res chain seq x y z
N VAL A 1 24.28 3.84 8.66
CA VAL A 1 23.72 2.64 7.97
C VAL A 1 22.41 2.28 8.66
N PRO A 2 21.29 2.19 7.94
CA PRO A 2 20.04 1.66 8.49
C PRO A 2 20.23 0.19 8.90
N LEU A 3 20.31 -0.07 10.20
CA LEU A 3 20.67 -1.39 10.74
C LEU A 3 19.60 -2.46 10.46
N ILE A 4 18.32 -2.06 10.40
CA ILE A 4 17.20 -2.96 10.09
C ILE A 4 17.32 -3.51 8.68
N GLU A 5 17.58 -2.64 7.70
CA GLU A 5 17.79 -3.05 6.30
C GLU A 5 19.03 -3.96 6.18
N LYS A 6 20.12 -3.66 6.88
CA LYS A 6 21.31 -4.52 6.91
C LYS A 6 21.01 -5.91 7.46
N ALA A 7 20.23 -5.99 8.53
CA ALA A 7 19.81 -7.27 9.11
C ALA A 7 18.93 -8.07 8.13
N LEU A 8 18.00 -7.39 7.45
CA LEU A 8 17.14 -8.00 6.44
C LEU A 8 17.96 -8.49 5.23
N ALA A 9 18.89 -7.69 4.72
CA ALA A 9 19.81 -8.07 3.66
C ALA A 9 20.67 -9.28 4.05
N LYS A 10 21.15 -9.33 5.31
CA LYS A 10 21.91 -10.48 5.83
C LYS A 10 21.06 -11.75 5.86
N LEU A 11 19.79 -11.66 6.25
CA LEU A 11 18.85 -12.79 6.24
C LEU A 11 18.59 -13.31 4.82
N ASN A 12 18.54 -12.40 3.84
CA ASN A 12 18.30 -12.72 2.43
C ASN A 12 19.60 -12.97 1.61
N GLY A 13 20.76 -12.96 2.26
CA GLY A 13 22.08 -13.21 1.64
C GLY A 13 22.79 -11.98 1.10
N SER A 14 22.06 -10.98 0.57
CA SER A 14 22.66 -9.74 0.06
C SER A 14 21.66 -8.56 0.06
N TYR A 15 22.17 -7.34 -0.15
CA TYR A 15 21.33 -6.16 -0.39
C TYR A 15 20.61 -6.21 -1.75
N GLU A 16 21.19 -6.89 -2.73
CA GLU A 16 20.57 -7.06 -4.05
C GLU A 16 19.34 -7.95 -3.97
N SER A 17 19.36 -8.95 -3.09
CA SER A 17 18.27 -9.90 -2.87
C SER A 17 16.99 -9.28 -2.31
N ILE A 18 17.04 -8.07 -1.73
CA ILE A 18 15.87 -7.38 -1.17
C ILE A 18 15.29 -6.31 -2.11
N ILE A 19 15.84 -6.15 -3.31
CA ILE A 19 15.34 -5.22 -4.31
C ILE A 19 14.00 -5.72 -4.88
N ALA A 20 13.07 -4.80 -5.14
CA ALA A 20 11.76 -5.06 -5.75
C ALA A 20 10.80 -5.99 -4.98
N GLY A 21 10.98 -6.10 -3.66
CA GLY A 21 10.04 -6.80 -2.77
C GLY A 21 8.66 -6.13 -2.70
N ARG A 22 7.65 -6.89 -2.28
CA ARG A 22 6.27 -6.41 -2.07
C ARG A 22 6.11 -5.87 -0.65
N CYS A 23 5.22 -4.88 -0.47
CA CYS A 23 4.94 -4.31 0.86
C CYS A 23 4.51 -5.37 1.88
N CYS A 24 3.73 -6.37 1.46
CA CYS A 24 3.28 -7.45 2.34
C CYS A 24 4.42 -8.32 2.88
N GLU A 25 5.49 -8.53 2.11
CA GLU A 25 6.67 -9.28 2.55
C GLU A 25 7.42 -8.49 3.62
N GLY A 26 7.60 -7.18 3.42
CA GLY A 26 8.19 -6.29 4.41
C GLY A 26 7.36 -6.22 5.70
N LEU A 27 6.05 -6.01 5.58
CA LEU A 27 5.14 -5.93 6.73
C LEU A 27 5.10 -7.23 7.53
N SER A 28 4.96 -8.38 6.87
CA SER A 28 4.95 -9.69 7.54
C SER A 28 6.30 -10.00 8.19
N THR A 29 7.41 -9.61 7.58
CA THR A 29 8.75 -9.81 8.18
C THR A 29 8.93 -9.01 9.46
N VAL A 30 8.43 -7.77 9.51
CA VAL A 30 8.60 -6.89 10.69
C VAL A 30 7.57 -7.18 11.79
N THR A 31 6.36 -7.64 11.43
CA THR A 31 5.26 -7.88 12.39
C THR A 31 5.07 -9.34 12.76
N GLY A 32 5.60 -10.28 11.98
CA GLY A 32 5.31 -11.71 12.09
C GLY A 32 3.84 -12.08 11.80
N SER A 33 3.03 -11.16 11.30
CA SER A 33 1.59 -11.32 11.12
C SER A 33 1.20 -11.46 9.64
N PRO A 34 0.09 -12.15 9.32
CA PRO A 34 -0.41 -12.24 7.96
C PRO A 34 -0.83 -10.87 7.42
N CYS A 35 -0.66 -10.67 6.12
CA CYS A 35 -0.96 -9.41 5.44
C CYS A 35 -2.08 -9.59 4.40
N ASP A 36 -3.09 -8.73 4.47
CA ASP A 36 -4.15 -8.66 3.46
C ASP A 36 -3.74 -7.70 2.33
N THR A 37 -3.87 -8.15 1.08
CA THR A 37 -3.64 -7.31 -0.10
C THR A 37 -4.97 -6.97 -0.77
N LEU A 38 -5.21 -5.67 -0.99
CA LEU A 38 -6.39 -5.17 -1.69
C LEU A 38 -5.95 -4.58 -3.04
N ILE A 39 -6.51 -5.08 -4.13
CA ILE A 39 -6.22 -4.59 -5.47
C ILE A 39 -7.24 -3.50 -5.81
N LEU A 40 -6.74 -2.29 -6.09
CA LEU A 40 -7.55 -1.12 -6.40
C LEU A 40 -7.41 -0.77 -7.88
N GLY A 41 -8.52 -0.69 -8.61
CA GLY A 41 -8.58 -0.13 -9.96
C GLY A 41 -8.89 -1.13 -11.06
N ARG A 42 -8.74 -0.67 -12.31
CA ARG A 42 -8.97 -1.45 -13.52
C ARG A 42 -7.86 -2.48 -13.68
N THR A 43 -8.21 -3.75 -13.58
CA THR A 43 -7.38 -4.83 -14.08
C THR A 43 -7.77 -5.12 -15.54
N ASN A 44 -7.00 -5.97 -16.22
CA ASN A 44 -7.34 -6.44 -17.56
C ASN A 44 -8.58 -7.34 -17.58
N ASN A 45 -9.14 -7.67 -16.42
CA ASN A 45 -10.22 -8.63 -16.30
C ASN A 45 -11.58 -7.89 -16.25
N PRO A 46 -12.49 -8.10 -17.20
CA PRO A 46 -13.78 -7.44 -17.22
C PRO A 46 -14.70 -7.84 -16.05
N ASP A 47 -14.41 -8.97 -15.39
CA ASP A 47 -15.12 -9.45 -14.19
C ASP A 47 -14.64 -8.82 -12.88
N ASP A 48 -13.57 -8.01 -12.91
CA ASP A 48 -13.10 -7.32 -11.71
C ASP A 48 -14.08 -6.19 -11.36
N LYS A 49 -15.04 -6.56 -10.52
CA LYS A 49 -16.11 -5.68 -10.05
C LYS A 49 -15.49 -4.39 -9.53
N ASN A 50 -16.12 -3.27 -9.88
CA ASN A 50 -15.80 -1.97 -9.29
C ASN A 50 -15.66 -2.12 -7.77
N VAL A 51 -14.50 -1.73 -7.24
CA VAL A 51 -14.24 -1.81 -5.79
C VAL A 51 -15.31 -1.02 -5.06
N ASP A 52 -16.04 -1.70 -4.19
CA ASP A 52 -17.02 -1.07 -3.31
C ASP A 52 -16.29 -0.12 -2.35
N LEU A 53 -16.32 1.18 -2.70
CA LEU A 53 -15.59 2.23 -2.00
C LEU A 53 -16.03 2.36 -0.54
N ASP A 54 -17.28 2.02 -0.22
CA ASP A 54 -17.78 2.08 1.16
C ASP A 54 -17.24 0.91 1.98
N LYS A 55 -17.21 -0.30 1.42
CA LYS A 55 -16.57 -1.45 2.08
C LYS A 55 -15.07 -1.24 2.26
N LEU A 56 -14.39 -0.72 1.24
CA LEU A 56 -12.97 -0.37 1.32
C LEU A 56 -12.73 0.65 2.45
N TRP A 57 -13.52 1.71 2.49
CA TRP A 57 -13.41 2.75 3.50
C TRP A 57 -13.65 2.22 4.91
N MET A 58 -14.69 1.41 5.11
CA MET A 58 -14.94 0.74 6.39
C MET A 58 -13.78 -0.16 6.82
N LYS A 59 -13.17 -0.89 5.87
CA LYS A 59 -12.00 -1.73 6.16
C LYS A 59 -10.80 -0.88 6.59
N LEU A 60 -10.54 0.24 5.92
CA LEU A 60 -9.46 1.16 6.29
C LEU A 60 -9.66 1.79 7.67
N LEU A 61 -10.88 2.24 7.99
CA LEU A 61 -11.20 2.78 9.31
C LEU A 61 -11.00 1.74 10.43
N ARG A 62 -11.44 0.50 10.19
CA ARG A 62 -11.25 -0.61 11.14
C ARG A 62 -9.76 -0.96 11.32
N ALA A 63 -9.01 -1.04 10.23
CA ALA A 63 -7.57 -1.31 10.28
C ALA A 63 -6.83 -0.20 11.04
N HIS A 64 -7.19 1.08 10.78
CA HIS A 64 -6.63 2.22 11.47
C HIS A 64 -6.96 2.23 12.98
N SER A 65 -8.20 1.92 13.37
CA SER A 65 -8.59 1.86 14.79
C SER A 65 -7.88 0.74 15.54
N GLN A 66 -7.56 -0.37 14.84
CA GLN A 66 -6.77 -1.49 15.36
C GLN A 66 -5.25 -1.26 15.29
N ARG A 67 -4.80 -0.10 14.81
CA ARG A 67 -3.38 0.27 14.66
C ARG A 67 -2.59 -0.65 13.73
N PHE A 68 -3.24 -1.21 12.71
CA PHE A 68 -2.55 -2.02 11.71
C PHE A 68 -1.64 -1.16 10.84
N LEU A 69 -0.47 -1.71 10.51
CA LEU A 69 0.41 -1.12 9.50
C LEU A 69 -0.22 -1.32 8.12
N MET A 70 -0.25 -0.23 7.35
CA MET A 70 -0.87 -0.22 6.03
C MET A 70 0.10 0.43 5.03
N CYS A 71 0.10 -0.08 3.80
CA CYS A 71 0.87 0.47 2.70
C CYS A 71 -0.03 0.58 1.46
N ALA A 72 0.21 1.59 0.64
CA ALA A 72 -0.40 1.74 -0.67
C ALA A 72 0.69 1.63 -1.73
N MET A 73 0.41 0.94 -2.83
CA MET A 73 1.34 0.81 -3.93
C MET A 73 0.70 1.31 -5.22
N CYS A 74 1.41 2.17 -5.93
CA CYS A 74 1.01 2.62 -7.26
C CYS A 74 1.79 1.81 -8.30
N SER A 75 1.22 0.69 -8.74
CA SER A 75 1.76 -0.07 -9.88
C SER A 75 0.63 -0.41 -10.84
N ASN A 76 0.51 0.35 -11.92
CA ASN A 76 -0.41 0.01 -12.99
C ASN A 76 0.27 0.21 -14.34
N ASN A 77 0.43 -0.89 -15.08
CA ASN A 77 1.04 -0.88 -16.41
C ASN A 77 0.08 -0.34 -17.49
N LEU A 78 -1.21 -0.20 -17.17
CA LEU A 78 -2.24 0.35 -18.06
C LEU A 78 -2.32 1.87 -18.00
N ILE A 79 -1.78 2.48 -16.94
CA ILE A 79 -1.81 3.93 -16.73
C ILE A 79 -0.48 4.52 -17.20
N ALA A 80 -0.55 5.57 -18.01
CA ALA A 80 0.64 6.24 -18.50
C ALA A 80 1.46 6.83 -17.34
N LYS A 81 2.80 6.72 -17.40
CA LYS A 81 3.72 7.28 -16.39
C LYS A 81 3.49 8.78 -16.15
N GLN A 82 2.98 9.50 -17.15
CA GLN A 82 2.71 10.93 -17.07
C GLN A 82 1.55 11.26 -16.12
N GLU A 83 0.52 10.41 -16.03
CA GLU A 83 -0.63 10.64 -15.15
C GLU A 83 -0.20 10.60 -13.67
N PHE A 84 0.66 9.64 -13.30
CA PHE A 84 1.24 9.58 -11.96
C PHE A 84 1.99 10.87 -11.61
N LYS A 85 2.84 11.36 -12.54
CA LYS A 85 3.60 12.61 -12.35
C LYS A 85 2.69 13.82 -12.17
N ASN A 86 1.59 13.91 -12.94
CA ASN A 86 0.65 15.03 -12.83
C ASN A 86 -0.03 15.08 -11.45
N CYS A 87 -0.22 13.93 -10.80
CA CYS A 87 -0.73 13.82 -9.44
C CYS A 87 0.36 13.87 -8.36
N GLY A 88 1.64 14.03 -8.73
CA GLY A 88 2.78 14.03 -7.80
C GLY A 88 3.17 12.66 -7.25
N LEU A 89 2.65 11.56 -7.84
CA LEU A 89 2.95 10.20 -7.45
C LEU A 89 4.01 9.57 -8.36
N LEU A 90 4.74 8.59 -7.82
CA LEU A 90 5.72 7.79 -8.54
C LEU A 90 5.09 6.46 -8.95
N ASN A 91 5.31 6.06 -10.21
CA ASN A 91 4.94 4.73 -10.67
C ASN A 91 5.91 3.69 -10.11
N ILE A 92 5.40 2.50 -9.79
CA ILE A 92 6.12 1.39 -9.18
C ILE A 92 6.76 1.84 -7.86
N HIS A 93 5.96 2.51 -7.02
CA HIS A 93 6.38 2.99 -5.73
C HIS A 93 5.40 2.63 -4.62
N ALA A 94 5.94 2.35 -3.44
CA ALA A 94 5.22 2.04 -2.24
C ALA A 94 5.21 3.26 -1.30
N TYR A 95 4.03 3.58 -0.79
CA TYR A 95 3.80 4.65 0.17
C TYR A 95 3.28 4.06 1.48
N SER A 96 3.71 4.62 2.61
CA SER A 96 3.25 4.19 3.93
C SER A 96 1.94 4.90 4.25
N LEU A 97 0.86 4.15 4.51
CA LEU A 97 -0.40 4.77 4.87
C LEU A 97 -0.38 5.10 6.37
N GLN A 98 -0.28 6.39 6.68
CA GLN A 98 -0.04 6.90 8.04
C GLN A 98 -1.33 7.17 8.82
N ASP A 99 -2.38 7.67 8.16
CA ASP A 99 -3.60 8.11 8.82
C ASP A 99 -4.81 7.99 7.89
N VAL A 100 -5.97 7.70 8.48
CA VAL A 100 -7.26 7.61 7.80
C VAL A 100 -8.27 8.42 8.60
N LYS A 101 -8.82 9.48 7.99
CA LYS A 101 -9.76 10.39 8.64
C LYS A 101 -10.98 10.64 7.79
N GLN A 102 -12.12 10.76 8.46
CA GLN A 102 -13.37 11.21 7.86
C GLN A 102 -13.75 12.56 8.47
N SER A 103 -14.25 13.47 7.63
CA SER A 103 -14.80 14.74 8.13
C SER A 103 -16.02 14.50 9.02
N ASN A 104 -16.27 15.39 9.97
CA ASN A 104 -17.44 15.29 10.87
C ASN A 104 -18.77 15.19 10.11
N ASP A 105 -18.89 15.89 8.99
CA ASP A 105 -20.10 15.87 8.14
C ASP A 105 -20.19 14.61 7.25
N GLY A 106 -19.25 13.66 7.38
CA GLY A 106 -19.17 12.44 6.59
C GLY A 106 -18.78 12.62 5.11
N LYS A 107 -18.79 13.86 4.61
CA LYS A 107 -18.63 14.25 3.20
C LYS A 107 -17.25 13.93 2.63
N TYR A 108 -16.18 14.12 3.40
CA TYR A 108 -14.81 13.94 2.94
C TYR A 108 -14.14 12.75 3.62
N ARG A 109 -13.47 11.95 2.81
CA ARG A 109 -12.67 10.79 3.20
C ARG A 109 -11.23 11.09 2.83
N LEU A 110 -10.36 11.14 3.82
CA LEU A 110 -8.97 11.58 3.67
C LEU A 110 -8.02 10.47 4.12
N ILE A 111 -6.98 10.25 3.34
CA ILE A 111 -5.87 9.36 3.69
C ILE A 111 -4.59 10.17 3.68
N LYS A 112 -3.68 9.84 4.60
CA LYS A 112 -2.32 10.36 4.62
C LYS A 112 -1.37 9.25 4.19
N LEU A 113 -0.68 9.48 3.07
CA LEU A 113 0.40 8.64 2.55
C LEU A 113 1.76 9.12 3.06
#